data_AF-A0A7J4USZ3-F1
#
_entry.id   AF-A0A7J4USZ3-F1
#
_cell.length_a   1.000
_cell.length_b   1.000
_cell.length_c   1.000
_cell.angle_alpha   90.00
_cell.angle_beta   90.00
_cell.angle_gamma   90.00
#
_symmetry.space_group_name_H-M   'P 1'
#
loop_
_entity.id
_entity.type
_entity.pdbx_description
1 polymer ?
#
loop_
_entity_poly.entity_id
_entity_poly.type
_entity_poly.pdbx_seq_one_letter_code
_entity_poly.pdbx_strand_id
1 'polypeptide(L)'
;MINSIVLLLIMIIAVFIILKILKSLILVKVAFKLISLIFIVGIVILVVLGISILSDANKFRNEFSSQDSLFLLTDNGKIISAVELKTKEDSQSYRSVDDSRLSNLQKSLDKYGFSDINDDYYKIIIIKTDLLPNIKEYDLDQLEIKITSKEMVNLLNTSNTERALAELKAKYNKTNYDDALKIVKKINEPNLKSYVFSYVITELFNPKNIQIFMREIKNDNILVYENTAMFRAIKIVPSFMLKDILNKGSNSSIFNNSVII
;
A
#
# COMPACT_ATOMS: atom_id res chain seq x y z
N MET A 1 20.45 13.70 -7.01
CA MET A 1 19.25 14.40 -6.46
C MET A 1 19.60 15.50 -5.49
N ILE A 2 20.55 15.29 -4.55
CA ILE A 2 21.06 16.34 -3.65
C ILE A 2 21.52 17.57 -4.46
N ASN A 3 22.29 17.39 -5.53
CA ASN A 3 22.74 18.50 -6.38
C ASN A 3 21.57 19.29 -7.00
N SER A 4 20.47 18.64 -7.36
CA SER A 4 19.28 19.32 -7.93
C SER A 4 18.49 20.09 -6.88
N ILE A 5 18.36 19.54 -5.66
CA ILE A 5 17.72 20.25 -4.53
C ILE A 5 18.58 21.42 -4.08
N VAL A 6 19.90 21.22 -3.99
CA VAL A 6 20.86 22.28 -3.65
C VAL A 6 20.84 23.36 -4.74
N LEU A 7 20.82 23.01 -6.03
CA LEU A 7 20.69 23.97 -7.13
C LEU A 7 19.37 24.75 -7.06
N LEU A 8 18.25 24.07 -6.76
CA LEU A 8 16.95 24.72 -6.56
C LEU A 8 17.00 25.72 -5.39
N LEU A 9 17.58 25.31 -4.26
CA LEU A 9 17.76 26.19 -3.09
C LEU A 9 18.67 27.38 -3.42
N ILE A 10 19.76 27.16 -4.16
CA ILE A 10 20.64 28.24 -4.64
C ILE A 10 19.88 29.19 -5.56
N MET A 11 19.05 28.68 -6.49
CA MET A 11 18.21 29.53 -7.33
C MET A 11 17.21 30.35 -6.51
N ILE A 12 16.55 29.74 -5.52
CA ILE A 12 15.62 30.45 -4.62
C ILE A 12 16.35 31.55 -3.85
N ILE A 13 17.55 31.26 -3.31
CA ILE A 13 18.38 32.24 -2.60
C ILE A 13 18.85 33.35 -3.54
N ALA A 14 19.31 33.03 -4.75
CA ALA A 14 19.75 34.00 -5.75
C ALA A 14 18.61 34.94 -6.16
N VAL A 15 17.42 34.39 -6.45
CA VAL A 15 16.21 35.18 -6.72
C VAL A 15 15.88 36.08 -5.52
N PHE A 16 15.96 35.57 -4.30
CA PHE A 16 15.72 36.35 -3.09
C PHE A 16 16.72 37.50 -2.92
N ILE A 17 18.02 37.29 -3.22
CA ILE A 17 19.07 38.31 -3.18
C ILE A 17 18.82 39.39 -4.24
N ILE A 18 18.53 38.99 -5.49
CA ILE A 18 18.22 39.91 -6.59
C ILE A 18 17.01 40.78 -6.22
N LEU A 19 15.93 40.16 -5.73
CA LEU A 19 14.74 40.87 -5.25
C LEU A 19 15.05 41.84 -4.11
N LYS A 20 15.97 41.48 -3.19
CA LYS A 20 16.42 42.35 -2.10
C LYS A 20 17.17 43.59 -2.62
N ILE A 21 17.98 43.44 -3.67
CA ILE A 21 18.72 44.56 -4.29
C ILE A 21 17.77 45.50 -5.04
N LEU A 22 16.78 44.96 -5.76
CA LEU A 22 15.75 45.74 -6.50
C LEU A 22 14.77 46.52 -5.60
N LYS A 23 14.79 46.29 -4.28
CA LYS A 23 13.94 46.95 -3.26
C LYS A 23 14.12 48.48 -3.21
N SER A 24 15.13 49.07 -3.86
CA SER A 24 15.30 50.53 -3.91
C SER A 24 14.17 51.23 -4.69
N LEU A 25 13.56 50.54 -5.67
CA LEU A 25 12.45 51.06 -6.46
C LEU A 25 11.14 51.05 -5.66
N ILE A 26 10.42 52.17 -5.59
CA ILE A 26 9.22 52.35 -4.74
C ILE A 26 8.13 51.30 -5.05
N LEU A 27 7.88 51.00 -6.33
CA LEU A 27 6.93 49.96 -6.75
C LEU A 27 7.38 48.55 -6.33
N VAL A 28 8.68 48.29 -6.34
CA VAL A 28 9.24 46.99 -5.91
C VAL A 28 9.09 46.79 -4.41
N LYS A 29 9.06 47.86 -3.60
CA LYS A 29 8.86 47.74 -2.14
C LYS A 29 7.50 47.12 -1.79
N VAL A 30 6.43 47.50 -2.50
CA VAL A 30 5.08 46.97 -2.25
C VAL A 30 4.98 45.54 -2.75
N ALA A 31 5.43 45.27 -3.99
CA ALA A 31 5.44 43.92 -4.55
C ALA A 31 6.26 42.94 -3.68
N PHE A 32 7.43 43.36 -3.20
CA PHE A 32 8.28 42.55 -2.33
C PHE A 32 7.59 42.20 -1.00
N LYS A 33 6.87 43.15 -0.37
CA LYS A 33 6.10 42.87 0.84
C LYS A 33 5.00 41.83 0.59
N LEU A 34 4.28 41.93 -0.53
CA LEU A 34 3.25 40.97 -0.90
C LEU A 34 3.83 39.58 -1.20
N ILE A 35 4.90 39.49 -2.00
CA ILE A 35 5.58 38.23 -2.30
C ILE A 35 6.13 37.60 -1.02
N SER A 36 6.76 38.39 -0.15
CA SER A 36 7.27 37.92 1.13
C SER A 36 6.14 37.40 2.02
N LEU A 37 4.99 38.07 2.05
CA LEU A 37 3.82 37.61 2.81
C LEU A 37 3.30 36.27 2.26
N ILE A 38 3.11 36.17 0.95
CA ILE A 38 2.67 34.92 0.28
C ILE A 38 3.67 33.79 0.56
N PHE A 39 4.97 34.07 0.52
CA PHE A 39 6.01 33.09 0.79
C PHE A 39 5.98 32.62 2.26
N ILE A 40 5.83 33.54 3.21
CA ILE A 40 5.68 33.20 4.64
C ILE A 40 4.43 32.35 4.85
N VAL A 41 3.28 32.75 4.30
CA VAL A 41 2.04 31.99 4.37
C VAL A 41 2.21 30.60 3.74
N GLY A 42 2.86 30.52 2.58
CA GLY A 42 3.19 29.26 1.92
C GLY A 42 4.06 28.34 2.77
N ILE A 43 5.11 28.88 3.41
CA ILE A 43 5.95 28.11 4.35
C ILE A 43 5.12 27.61 5.54
N VAL A 44 4.28 28.46 6.14
CA VAL A 44 3.42 28.07 7.27
C VAL A 44 2.49 26.93 6.85
N ILE A 45 1.85 27.02 5.68
CA ILE A 45 1.01 25.95 5.13
C ILE A 45 1.82 24.66 4.94
N LEU A 46 3.03 24.73 4.35
CA LEU A 46 3.89 23.57 4.14
C LEU A 46 4.30 22.90 5.47
N VAL A 47 4.62 23.70 6.49
CA VAL A 47 4.96 23.19 7.84
C VAL A 47 3.76 22.47 8.45
N VAL A 48 2.56 23.08 8.41
CA VAL A 48 1.33 22.48 8.95
C VAL A 48 1.01 21.16 8.23
N LEU A 49 1.09 21.13 6.90
CA LEU A 49 0.90 19.91 6.11
C LEU A 49 1.95 18.84 6.44
N GLY A 50 3.22 19.24 6.58
CA GLY A 50 4.30 18.33 6.96
C GLY A 50 4.06 17.68 8.32
N ILE A 51 3.67 18.47 9.33
CA ILE A 51 3.30 17.95 10.66
C ILE A 51 2.11 17.01 10.57
N SER A 52 1.07 17.35 9.80
CA SER A 52 -0.11 16.51 9.61
C SER A 52 0.25 15.15 8.97
N ILE A 53 1.07 15.15 7.91
CA ILE A 53 1.54 13.93 7.24
C ILE A 53 2.37 13.07 8.20
N LEU A 54 3.29 13.67 8.96
CA LEU A 54 4.14 12.95 9.91
C LEU A 54 3.32 12.34 11.07
N SER A 55 2.36 13.09 11.61
CA SER A 55 1.45 12.59 12.65
C SER A 55 0.64 11.41 12.15
N ASP A 56 0.09 11.53 10.94
CA ASP A 56 -0.72 10.48 10.31
C ASP A 56 0.09 9.24 9.96
N ALA A 57 1.33 9.40 9.48
CA ALA A 57 2.26 8.31 9.25
C ALA A 57 2.66 7.58 10.54
N ASN A 58 2.90 8.33 11.62
CA ASN A 58 3.18 7.74 12.93
C ASN A 58 1.95 7.01 13.48
N LYS A 59 0.75 7.58 13.31
CA LYS A 59 -0.51 6.92 13.67
C LYS A 59 -0.67 5.62 12.90
N PHE A 60 -0.51 5.65 11.57
CA PHE A 60 -0.53 4.46 10.73
C PHE A 60 0.47 3.41 11.19
N ARG A 61 1.73 3.77 11.41
CA ARG A 61 2.76 2.83 11.87
C ARG A 61 2.40 2.14 13.20
N ASN A 62 1.81 2.88 14.14
CA ASN A 62 1.52 2.36 15.48
C ASN A 62 0.17 1.62 15.54
N GLU A 63 -0.84 2.07 14.79
CA GLU A 63 -2.21 1.54 14.84
C GLU A 63 -2.46 0.44 13.82
N PHE A 64 -1.80 0.46 12.66
CA PHE A 64 -2.02 -0.55 11.61
C PHE A 64 -1.67 -1.97 12.06
N SER A 65 -0.66 -2.10 12.92
CA SER A 65 -0.28 -3.39 13.49
C SER A 65 -1.11 -3.79 14.69
N SER A 66 -1.83 -2.86 15.35
CA SER A 66 -2.56 -3.05 16.62
C SER A 66 -4.08 -3.05 16.49
N GLN A 67 -4.60 -2.66 15.33
CA GLN A 67 -6.03 -2.60 15.04
C GLN A 67 -6.36 -3.41 13.80
N ASP A 68 -7.60 -3.89 13.75
CA ASP A 68 -8.06 -4.75 12.67
C ASP A 68 -8.09 -3.98 11.35
N SER A 69 -7.52 -4.57 10.29
CA SER A 69 -7.50 -3.98 8.95
C SER A 69 -8.12 -4.93 7.94
N LEU A 70 -8.91 -4.41 7.01
CA LEU A 70 -9.57 -5.19 5.96
C LEU A 70 -8.89 -4.97 4.62
N PHE A 71 -8.52 -6.05 3.95
CA PHE A 71 -7.98 -6.03 2.59
C PHE A 71 -9.00 -6.63 1.65
N LEU A 72 -9.29 -5.92 0.55
CA LEU A 72 -10.25 -6.32 -0.46
C LEU A 72 -9.54 -6.48 -1.80
N LEU A 73 -9.59 -7.66 -2.40
CA LEU A 73 -9.18 -7.86 -3.79
C LEU A 73 -10.38 -7.61 -4.68
N THR A 74 -10.25 -6.67 -5.62
CA THR A 74 -11.33 -6.31 -6.54
C THR A 74 -10.92 -6.47 -8.00
N ASP A 75 -11.86 -6.91 -8.83
CA ASP A 75 -11.76 -6.87 -10.28
C ASP A 75 -12.98 -6.17 -10.84
N ASN A 76 -12.76 -5.09 -11.60
CA ASN A 76 -13.82 -4.26 -12.16
C ASN A 76 -14.89 -3.83 -11.12
N GLY A 77 -14.46 -3.52 -9.89
CA GLY A 77 -15.35 -3.09 -8.79
C GLY A 77 -16.03 -4.22 -8.02
N LYS A 78 -15.88 -5.48 -8.46
CA LYS A 78 -16.40 -6.66 -7.76
C LYS A 78 -15.34 -7.22 -6.81
N ILE A 79 -15.70 -7.45 -5.55
CA ILE A 79 -14.85 -8.13 -4.57
C ILE A 79 -14.74 -9.61 -4.93
N ILE A 80 -13.52 -10.07 -5.17
CA ILE A 80 -13.22 -11.48 -5.49
C ILE A 80 -12.74 -12.23 -4.25
N SER A 81 -12.01 -11.54 -3.37
CA SER A 81 -11.43 -12.11 -2.16
C SER A 81 -11.26 -11.01 -1.11
N ALA A 82 -11.25 -11.40 0.15
CA ALA A 82 -11.01 -10.50 1.27
C ALA A 82 -10.24 -11.22 2.36
N VAL A 83 -9.41 -10.45 3.07
CA VAL A 83 -8.61 -10.91 4.20
C VAL A 83 -8.69 -9.86 5.29
N GLU A 84 -8.95 -10.29 6.52
CA GLU A 84 -8.86 -9.46 7.70
C GLU A 84 -7.52 -9.70 8.39
N LEU A 85 -6.77 -8.64 8.68
CA LEU A 85 -5.64 -8.70 9.59
C LEU A 85 -6.17 -8.41 10.99
N LYS A 86 -6.16 -9.42 11.87
CA LYS A 86 -6.59 -9.29 13.27
C LYS A 86 -5.37 -9.17 14.18
N THR A 87 -5.42 -8.27 15.16
CA THR A 87 -4.32 -8.13 16.13
C THR A 87 -4.64 -8.67 17.54
N LYS A 88 -5.91 -8.92 17.89
CA LYS A 88 -6.32 -9.08 19.30
C LYS A 88 -5.85 -10.34 20.04
N GLU A 89 -5.06 -11.25 19.46
CA GLU A 89 -4.73 -12.55 20.08
C GLU A 89 -3.23 -12.92 19.96
N ASP A 90 -2.35 -12.07 20.52
CA ASP A 90 -0.90 -12.28 20.71
C ASP A 90 -0.06 -12.66 19.46
N SER A 91 -0.71 -12.75 18.30
CA SER A 91 -0.13 -13.06 17.00
C SER A 91 -0.94 -12.34 15.93
N GLN A 92 -0.25 -11.68 15.00
CA GLN A 92 -0.89 -11.16 13.81
C GLN A 92 -1.31 -12.36 12.97
N SER A 93 -2.62 -12.54 12.82
CA SER A 93 -3.16 -13.60 11.98
C SER A 93 -4.05 -13.00 10.90
N TYR A 94 -3.90 -13.56 9.70
CA TYR A 94 -4.85 -13.34 8.64
C TYR A 94 -6.06 -14.23 8.89
N ARG A 95 -7.23 -13.61 8.97
CA ARG A 95 -8.50 -14.31 9.00
C ARG A 95 -9.12 -14.27 7.61
N SER A 96 -9.32 -15.45 7.04
CA SER A 96 -10.06 -15.66 5.81
C SER A 96 -11.51 -15.20 5.95
N VAL A 97 -12.03 -14.51 4.95
CA VAL A 97 -13.43 -14.06 4.88
C VAL A 97 -14.23 -15.06 4.07
N ASP A 98 -15.29 -15.61 4.65
CA ASP A 98 -16.17 -16.56 3.97
C ASP A 98 -17.07 -15.89 2.90
N ASP A 99 -17.66 -16.71 2.03
CA ASP A 99 -18.48 -16.24 0.90
C ASP A 99 -19.72 -15.44 1.33
N SER A 100 -20.27 -15.73 2.52
CA SER A 100 -21.43 -15.02 3.05
C SER A 100 -21.05 -13.60 3.47
N ARG A 101 -19.91 -13.45 4.16
CA ARG A 101 -19.36 -12.15 4.56
C ARG A 101 -18.86 -11.38 3.34
N LEU A 102 -18.23 -12.02 2.36
CA LEU A 102 -17.87 -11.41 1.07
C LEU A 102 -19.09 -10.83 0.35
N SER A 103 -20.18 -11.60 0.27
CA SER A 103 -21.43 -11.14 -0.33
C SER A 103 -22.02 -9.94 0.41
N ASN A 104 -21.90 -9.90 1.74
CA ASN A 104 -22.35 -8.76 2.55
C ASN A 104 -21.45 -7.53 2.34
N LEU A 105 -20.13 -7.70 2.28
CA LEU A 105 -19.19 -6.62 1.97
C LEU A 105 -19.48 -6.01 0.60
N GLN A 106 -19.75 -6.83 -0.41
CA GLN A 106 -20.13 -6.34 -1.75
C GLN A 106 -21.43 -5.52 -1.68
N LYS A 107 -22.46 -6.02 -1.00
CA LYS A 107 -23.74 -5.30 -0.86
C LYS A 107 -23.57 -3.97 -0.14
N SER A 108 -22.77 -3.92 0.92
CA SER A 108 -22.47 -2.68 1.65
C SER A 108 -21.74 -1.69 0.74
N LEU A 109 -20.73 -2.15 0.01
CA LEU A 109 -19.98 -1.35 -0.95
C LEU A 109 -20.87 -0.76 -2.04
N ASP A 110 -21.76 -1.57 -2.64
CA ASP A 110 -22.65 -1.14 -3.72
C ASP A 110 -23.70 -0.12 -3.23
N LYS A 111 -24.19 -0.27 -1.99
CA LYS A 111 -25.32 0.53 -1.47
C LYS A 111 -24.89 1.82 -0.79
N TYR A 112 -23.85 1.78 0.03
CA TYR A 112 -23.45 2.88 0.92
C TYR A 112 -22.01 3.32 0.72
N GLY A 113 -21.33 2.73 -0.27
CA GLY A 113 -19.89 2.82 -0.37
C GLY A 113 -19.22 2.22 0.86
N PHE A 114 -18.12 2.81 1.29
CA PHE A 114 -17.30 2.30 2.38
C PHE A 114 -17.68 2.85 3.76
N SER A 115 -18.67 3.76 3.85
CA SER A 115 -19.06 4.39 5.11
C SER A 115 -19.54 3.36 6.15
N ASP A 116 -20.39 2.42 5.74
CA ASP A 116 -20.91 1.35 6.61
C ASP A 116 -19.91 0.27 7.00
N ILE A 117 -18.78 0.15 6.28
CA ILE A 117 -17.76 -0.88 6.56
C ILE A 117 -16.70 -0.33 7.54
N ASN A 118 -16.55 1.00 7.63
CA ASN A 118 -15.43 1.64 8.31
C ASN A 118 -15.43 1.49 9.83
N ASP A 119 -16.59 1.34 10.45
CA ASP A 119 -16.68 1.37 11.92
C ASP A 119 -16.03 0.13 12.57
N ASP A 120 -15.87 -0.96 11.82
CA ASP A 120 -15.27 -2.22 12.29
C ASP A 120 -13.76 -2.31 12.07
N TYR A 121 -13.17 -1.46 11.20
CA TYR A 121 -11.78 -1.60 10.76
C TYR A 121 -11.04 -0.27 10.81
N TYR A 122 -9.80 -0.30 11.27
CA TYR A 122 -8.91 0.87 11.24
C TYR A 122 -8.66 1.38 9.83
N LYS A 123 -8.42 0.45 8.90
CA LYS A 123 -8.24 0.73 7.47
C LYS A 123 -8.90 -0.33 6.62
N ILE A 124 -9.46 0.11 5.50
CA ILE A 124 -9.89 -0.75 4.41
C ILE A 124 -8.98 -0.46 3.22
N ILE A 125 -8.26 -1.48 2.74
CA ILE A 125 -7.31 -1.38 1.64
C ILE A 125 -7.86 -2.18 0.47
N ILE A 126 -8.22 -1.50 -0.61
CA ILE A 126 -8.73 -2.11 -1.84
C ILE A 126 -7.57 -2.27 -2.81
N ILE A 127 -7.37 -3.49 -3.28
CA ILE A 127 -6.32 -3.94 -4.18
C ILE A 127 -7.00 -4.36 -5.48
N LYS A 128 -6.71 -3.67 -6.58
CA LYS A 128 -7.19 -4.05 -7.92
C LYS A 128 -6.34 -5.18 -8.49
N THR A 129 -6.97 -6.14 -9.17
CA THR A 129 -6.28 -7.22 -9.90
C THR A 129 -5.24 -6.73 -10.90
N ASP A 130 -5.43 -5.53 -11.46
CA ASP A 130 -4.49 -4.86 -12.37
C ASP A 130 -3.08 -4.67 -11.79
N LEU A 131 -2.93 -4.73 -10.47
CA LEU A 131 -1.63 -4.60 -9.81
C LEU A 131 -0.82 -5.89 -9.78
N LEU A 132 -1.48 -7.05 -9.82
CA LEU A 132 -0.84 -8.35 -9.63
C LEU A 132 0.31 -8.61 -10.61
N PRO A 133 0.24 -8.23 -11.91
CA PRO A 133 1.36 -8.35 -12.84
C PRO A 133 2.64 -7.59 -12.46
N ASN A 134 2.54 -6.60 -11.57
CA ASN A 134 3.68 -5.78 -11.15
C ASN A 134 4.55 -6.45 -10.08
N ILE A 135 4.05 -7.52 -9.44
CA ILE A 135 4.79 -8.35 -8.48
C ILE A 135 5.29 -9.57 -9.23
N LYS A 136 6.62 -9.74 -9.33
CA LYS A 136 7.24 -10.74 -10.22
C LYS A 136 6.94 -12.18 -9.79
N GLU A 137 7.11 -12.44 -8.50
CA GLU A 137 7.01 -13.77 -7.91
C GLU A 137 6.36 -13.64 -6.53
N TYR A 138 5.67 -14.71 -6.12
CA TYR A 138 5.05 -14.84 -4.81
C TYR A 138 5.59 -16.11 -4.16
N ASP A 139 6.10 -15.98 -2.94
CA ASP A 139 6.63 -17.10 -2.16
C ASP A 139 5.52 -17.71 -1.30
N LEU A 140 5.00 -18.87 -1.71
CA LEU A 140 4.00 -19.61 -0.95
C LEU A 140 4.74 -20.61 -0.06
N ASP A 141 5.36 -20.08 0.97
CA ASP A 141 6.27 -20.75 1.90
C ASP A 141 5.70 -22.06 2.51
N GLN A 142 4.45 -22.07 2.97
CA GLN A 142 3.78 -23.26 3.50
C GLN A 142 3.61 -24.38 2.46
N LEU A 143 3.66 -24.02 1.17
CA LEU A 143 3.62 -24.96 0.07
C LEU A 143 4.99 -25.20 -0.57
N GLU A 144 6.02 -24.50 -0.13
CA GLU A 144 7.39 -24.57 -0.65
C GLU A 144 7.46 -24.31 -2.17
N ILE A 145 6.63 -23.38 -2.68
CA ILE A 145 6.61 -23.04 -4.11
C ILE A 145 6.69 -21.53 -4.33
N LYS A 146 7.33 -21.14 -5.45
CA LYS A 146 7.36 -19.77 -5.94
C LYS A 146 6.60 -19.67 -7.23
N ILE A 147 5.53 -18.88 -7.25
CA ILE A 147 4.65 -18.77 -8.41
C ILE A 147 4.80 -17.42 -9.09
N THR A 148 4.59 -17.39 -10.39
CA THR A 148 4.61 -16.15 -11.19
C THR A 148 3.34 -15.33 -11.00
N SER A 149 3.36 -14.06 -11.39
CA SER A 149 2.18 -13.18 -11.40
C SER A 149 1.01 -13.76 -12.18
N LYS A 150 1.28 -14.40 -13.32
CA LYS A 150 0.26 -15.01 -14.16
C LYS A 150 -0.43 -16.17 -13.43
N GLU A 151 0.34 -16.99 -12.73
CA GLU A 151 -0.20 -18.11 -11.94
C GLU A 151 -1.00 -17.59 -10.73
N MET A 152 -0.54 -16.53 -10.06
CA MET A 152 -1.28 -15.87 -8.98
C MET A 152 -2.65 -15.34 -9.45
N VAL A 153 -2.69 -14.62 -10.58
CA VAL A 153 -3.95 -14.15 -11.18
C VAL A 153 -4.89 -15.31 -11.48
N ASN A 154 -4.38 -16.41 -12.05
CA ASN A 154 -5.18 -17.59 -12.35
C ASN A 154 -5.74 -18.26 -11.07
N LEU A 155 -4.96 -18.33 -9.99
CA LEU A 155 -5.39 -18.90 -8.71
C LEU A 155 -6.52 -18.09 -8.05
N LEU A 156 -6.47 -16.76 -8.19
CA LEU A 156 -7.49 -15.86 -7.63
C LEU A 156 -8.78 -15.85 -8.48
N ASN A 157 -8.67 -16.09 -9.79
CA ASN A 157 -9.80 -16.08 -10.71
C ASN A 157 -10.50 -17.44 -10.90
N THR A 158 -9.85 -18.55 -10.53
CA THR A 158 -10.48 -19.88 -10.64
C THR A 158 -11.66 -20.06 -9.67
N SER A 159 -12.61 -20.90 -10.06
CA SER A 159 -13.71 -21.34 -9.19
C SER A 159 -13.26 -22.44 -8.21
N ASN A 160 -12.17 -23.15 -8.51
CA ASN A 160 -11.63 -24.22 -7.68
C ASN A 160 -10.15 -23.97 -7.38
N THR A 161 -9.92 -23.11 -6.38
CA THR A 161 -8.57 -22.74 -5.93
C THR A 161 -7.80 -23.94 -5.37
N GLU A 162 -8.47 -24.89 -4.68
CA GLU A 162 -7.84 -26.11 -4.15
C GLU A 162 -7.14 -26.91 -5.26
N ARG A 163 -7.89 -27.22 -6.33
CA ARG A 163 -7.37 -27.98 -7.47
C ARG A 163 -6.23 -27.25 -8.15
N ALA A 164 -6.39 -25.96 -8.45
CA ALA A 164 -5.38 -25.17 -9.14
C ALA A 164 -4.08 -25.07 -8.31
N LEU A 165 -4.20 -24.95 -6.99
CA LEU A 165 -3.06 -24.89 -6.08
C LEU A 165 -2.32 -26.25 -6.00
N ALA A 166 -3.07 -27.35 -5.98
CA ALA A 166 -2.51 -28.70 -6.05
C ALA A 166 -1.78 -28.96 -7.39
N GLU A 167 -2.34 -28.49 -8.52
CA GLU A 167 -1.69 -28.58 -9.84
C GLU A 167 -0.36 -27.81 -9.86
N LEU A 168 -0.31 -26.60 -9.28
CA LEU A 168 0.93 -25.83 -9.17
C LEU A 168 1.95 -26.53 -8.26
N LYS A 169 1.54 -27.03 -7.09
CA LYS A 169 2.46 -27.75 -6.20
C LYS A 169 3.02 -29.01 -6.86
N ALA A 170 2.18 -29.78 -7.55
CA ALA A 170 2.62 -30.96 -8.32
C ALA A 170 3.65 -30.58 -9.40
N LYS A 171 3.39 -29.51 -10.15
CA LYS A 171 4.28 -28.97 -11.20
C LYS A 171 5.65 -28.55 -10.65
N TYR A 172 5.68 -27.74 -9.60
CA TYR A 172 6.92 -27.17 -9.06
C TYR A 172 7.76 -28.21 -8.30
N ASN A 173 7.11 -29.07 -7.51
CA ASN A 173 7.82 -30.04 -6.67
C ASN A 173 8.03 -31.39 -7.38
N LYS A 174 7.58 -31.54 -8.64
CA LYS A 174 7.64 -32.79 -9.41
C LYS A 174 7.00 -33.97 -8.66
N THR A 175 5.88 -33.70 -7.99
CA THR A 175 5.12 -34.70 -7.21
C THR A 175 3.85 -35.10 -7.94
N ASN A 176 3.25 -36.23 -7.54
CA ASN A 176 1.93 -36.63 -8.05
C ASN A 176 0.85 -35.65 -7.56
N TYR A 177 -0.12 -35.36 -8.42
CA TYR A 177 -1.26 -34.49 -8.12
C TYR A 177 -2.02 -34.90 -6.84
N ASP A 178 -2.26 -36.20 -6.62
CA ASP A 178 -3.00 -36.69 -5.46
C ASP A 178 -2.26 -36.41 -4.14
N ASP A 179 -0.93 -36.49 -4.15
CA ASP A 179 -0.12 -36.18 -2.98
C ASP A 179 -0.04 -34.67 -2.74
N ALA A 180 0.07 -33.87 -3.81
CA ALA A 180 -0.03 -32.42 -3.72
C ALA A 180 -1.41 -31.98 -3.18
N LEU A 181 -2.49 -32.60 -3.64
CA LEU A 181 -3.86 -32.34 -3.19
C LEU A 181 -4.04 -32.66 -1.70
N LYS A 182 -3.47 -33.78 -1.22
CA LYS A 182 -3.48 -34.10 0.22
C LYS A 182 -2.77 -33.03 1.05
N ILE A 183 -1.68 -32.45 0.55
CA ILE A 183 -0.96 -31.38 1.25
C ILE A 183 -1.79 -30.10 1.26
N VAL A 184 -2.38 -29.72 0.11
CA VAL A 184 -3.26 -28.54 0.03
C VAL A 184 -4.47 -28.69 0.96
N LYS A 185 -5.08 -29.87 1.04
CA LYS A 185 -6.21 -30.16 1.95
C LYS A 185 -5.85 -30.09 3.44
N LYS A 186 -4.57 -30.13 3.80
CA LYS A 186 -4.12 -29.92 5.18
C LYS A 186 -4.07 -28.44 5.55
N ILE A 187 -4.12 -27.52 4.56
CA ILE A 187 -4.33 -26.11 4.82
C ILE A 187 -5.78 -25.98 5.31
N ASN A 188 -5.96 -25.90 6.62
CA ASN A 188 -7.26 -25.83 7.27
C ASN A 188 -7.87 -24.42 7.16
N GLU A 189 -7.98 -23.92 5.94
CA GLU A 189 -8.51 -22.58 5.65
C GLU A 189 -9.90 -22.68 5.04
N PRO A 190 -10.92 -22.03 5.63
CA PRO A 190 -12.29 -22.10 5.15
C PRO A 190 -12.44 -21.49 3.74
N ASN A 191 -11.55 -20.56 3.38
CA ASN A 191 -11.52 -19.95 2.06
C ASN A 191 -10.08 -19.91 1.53
N LEU A 192 -9.70 -20.94 0.76
CA LEU A 192 -8.37 -21.03 0.14
C LEU A 192 -8.04 -19.84 -0.77
N LYS A 193 -9.04 -19.13 -1.32
CA LYS A 193 -8.81 -17.94 -2.14
C LYS A 193 -8.39 -16.74 -1.29
N SER A 194 -8.96 -16.58 -0.09
CA SER A 194 -8.50 -15.60 0.90
C SER A 194 -7.10 -15.92 1.36
N TYR A 195 -6.80 -17.20 1.62
CA TYR A 195 -5.46 -17.65 1.95
C TYR A 195 -4.45 -17.33 0.84
N VAL A 196 -4.73 -17.63 -0.43
CA VAL A 196 -3.84 -17.25 -1.54
C VAL A 196 -3.70 -15.72 -1.65
N PHE A 197 -4.76 -14.97 -1.38
CA PHE A 197 -4.72 -13.50 -1.39
C PHE A 197 -3.86 -12.92 -0.25
N SER A 198 -3.74 -13.59 0.90
CA SER A 198 -2.87 -13.12 1.98
C SER A 198 -1.40 -13.04 1.55
N TYR A 199 -0.94 -13.94 0.67
CA TYR A 199 0.39 -13.86 0.07
C TYR A 199 0.58 -12.63 -0.82
N VAL A 200 -0.46 -12.15 -1.50
CA VAL A 200 -0.39 -10.87 -2.23
C VAL A 200 -0.15 -9.72 -1.26
N ILE A 201 -0.83 -9.74 -0.11
CA ILE A 201 -0.67 -8.71 0.94
C ILE A 201 0.75 -8.80 1.51
N THR A 202 1.21 -9.98 1.90
CA THR A 202 2.57 -10.20 2.41
C THR A 202 3.62 -9.72 1.42
N GLU A 203 3.48 -10.04 0.13
CA GLU A 203 4.41 -9.56 -0.90
C GLU A 203 4.32 -8.05 -1.12
N LEU A 204 3.14 -7.43 -1.05
CA LEU A 204 3.00 -5.97 -1.18
C LEU A 204 3.67 -5.19 -0.05
N PHE A 205 3.56 -5.70 1.17
CA PHE A 205 4.14 -5.09 2.37
C PHE A 205 5.59 -5.53 2.63
N ASN A 206 6.12 -6.45 1.84
CA ASN A 206 7.54 -6.80 1.87
C ASN A 206 8.40 -5.54 1.59
N PRO A 207 9.44 -5.25 2.39
CA PRO A 207 10.29 -4.07 2.20
C PRO A 207 10.92 -3.98 0.80
N LYS A 208 11.16 -5.11 0.13
CA LYS A 208 11.67 -5.14 -1.27
C LYS A 208 10.65 -4.64 -2.29
N ASN A 209 9.36 -4.74 -1.96
CA ASN A 209 8.23 -4.45 -2.84
C ASN A 209 7.41 -3.23 -2.41
N ILE A 210 7.74 -2.58 -1.28
CA ILE A 210 7.01 -1.38 -0.81
C ILE A 210 6.95 -0.25 -1.87
N GLN A 211 7.92 -0.20 -2.79
CA GLN A 211 7.92 0.70 -3.94
C GLN A 211 6.75 0.45 -4.90
N ILE A 212 6.36 -0.81 -5.05
CA ILE A 212 5.18 -1.23 -5.82
C ILE A 212 3.96 -0.68 -5.10
N PHE A 213 3.79 -0.95 -3.81
CA PHE A 213 2.66 -0.44 -3.02
C PHE A 213 2.47 1.08 -3.19
N MET A 214 3.52 1.88 -3.00
CA MET A 214 3.46 3.33 -3.12
C MET A 214 3.13 3.81 -4.54
N ARG A 215 3.70 3.14 -5.56
CA ARG A 215 3.42 3.43 -6.97
C ARG A 215 1.98 3.07 -7.34
N GLU A 216 1.47 1.95 -6.86
CA GLU A 216 0.12 1.48 -7.14
C GLU A 216 -0.96 2.30 -6.42
N ILE A 217 -0.65 2.91 -5.26
CA ILE A 217 -1.51 3.96 -4.66
C ILE A 217 -1.63 5.17 -5.61
N LYS A 218 -0.52 5.59 -6.21
CA LYS A 218 -0.49 6.73 -7.15
C LYS A 218 -1.26 6.43 -8.44
N ASN A 219 -1.24 5.17 -8.89
CA ASN A 219 -1.95 4.69 -10.08
C ASN A 219 -3.42 4.31 -9.82
N ASP A 220 -3.95 4.55 -8.61
CA ASP A 220 -5.30 4.14 -8.20
C ASP A 220 -5.57 2.62 -8.30
N ASN A 221 -4.52 1.81 -8.29
CA ASN A 221 -4.59 0.36 -8.21
C ASN A 221 -4.66 -0.15 -6.77
N ILE A 222 -4.21 0.67 -5.82
CA ILE A 222 -4.45 0.50 -4.39
C ILE A 222 -5.20 1.73 -3.89
N LEU A 223 -6.36 1.51 -3.28
CA LEU A 223 -7.15 2.56 -2.65
C LEU A 223 -7.18 2.30 -1.14
N VAL A 224 -6.84 3.30 -0.35
CA VAL A 224 -6.94 3.21 1.11
C VAL A 224 -8.12 4.06 1.55
N TYR A 225 -9.10 3.41 2.15
CA TYR A 225 -10.27 4.08 2.69
C TYR A 225 -9.92 4.78 4.01
N GLU A 226 -10.58 5.92 4.21
CA GLU A 226 -10.01 7.13 4.82
C GLU A 226 -8.73 7.60 4.12
N ASN A 227 -8.91 8.39 3.07
CA ASN A 227 -7.80 9.05 2.38
C ASN A 227 -7.24 10.18 3.26
N THR A 228 -6.37 9.82 4.19
CA THR A 228 -5.70 10.70 5.15
C THR A 228 -4.60 11.55 4.50
N ALA A 229 -4.00 12.46 5.27
CA ALA A 229 -2.95 13.35 4.77
C ALA A 229 -1.74 12.58 4.20
N MET A 230 -1.33 11.47 4.83
CA MET A 230 -0.24 10.63 4.34
C MET A 230 -0.55 10.05 2.95
N PHE A 231 -1.71 9.41 2.76
CA PHE A 231 -2.05 8.78 1.48
C PHE A 231 -2.26 9.82 0.36
N ARG A 232 -2.82 10.99 0.68
CA ARG A 232 -2.88 12.12 -0.27
C ARG A 232 -1.49 12.60 -0.69
N ALA A 233 -0.56 12.71 0.27
CA ALA A 233 0.80 13.12 -0.01
C ALA A 233 1.49 12.14 -0.97
N ILE A 234 1.32 10.82 -0.77
CA ILE A 234 1.89 9.79 -1.66
C ILE A 234 1.48 10.01 -3.12
N LYS A 235 0.22 10.37 -3.38
CA LYS A 235 -0.27 10.65 -4.74
C LYS A 235 0.41 11.85 -5.39
N ILE A 236 0.71 12.89 -4.61
CA ILE A 236 1.28 14.15 -5.09
C ILE A 236 2.80 14.05 -5.24
N VAL A 237 3.48 13.28 -4.38
CA VAL A 237 4.94 13.16 -4.40
C VAL A 237 5.42 12.64 -5.77
N PRO A 238 6.43 13.29 -6.39
CA PRO A 238 7.02 12.81 -7.63
C PRO A 238 7.68 11.44 -7.46
N SER A 239 7.50 10.56 -8.46
CA SER A 239 7.98 9.17 -8.38
C SER A 239 9.50 9.04 -8.19
N PHE A 240 10.28 10.04 -8.63
CA PHE A 240 11.72 10.04 -8.40
C PHE A 240 12.09 10.20 -6.92
N MET A 241 11.35 11.00 -6.14
CA MET A 241 11.60 11.17 -4.71
C MET A 241 11.28 9.91 -3.91
N LEU A 242 10.22 9.18 -4.30
CA LEU A 242 9.86 7.91 -3.68
C LEU A 242 11.00 6.89 -3.81
N LYS A 243 11.62 6.78 -4.99
CA LYS A 243 12.76 5.86 -5.20
C LYS A 243 13.91 6.14 -4.22
N ASP A 244 14.25 7.41 -4.01
CA ASP A 244 15.34 7.79 -3.09
C ASP A 244 15.02 7.49 -1.63
N ILE A 245 13.77 7.72 -1.20
CA ILE A 245 13.33 7.40 0.18
C ILE A 245 13.42 5.89 0.42
N LEU A 246 12.98 5.09 -0.55
CA LEU A 246 12.93 3.64 -0.42
C LEU A 246 14.31 3.00 -0.49
N ASN A 247 15.20 3.51 -1.35
CA ASN A 247 16.59 3.06 -1.40
C ASN A 247 17.34 3.33 -0.09
N LYS A 248 17.03 4.43 0.59
CA LYS A 248 17.58 4.72 1.93
C LYS A 248 16.96 3.85 3.01
N GLY A 249 15.65 3.62 2.95
CA GLY A 249 14.91 2.79 3.91
C GLY A 249 15.27 1.31 3.85
N SER A 250 15.56 0.76 2.68
CA SER A 250 15.98 -0.65 2.54
C SER A 250 17.32 -0.95 3.22
N ASN A 251 18.17 0.07 3.44
CA ASN A 251 19.45 -0.06 4.13
C ASN A 251 19.36 0.22 5.63
N SER A 252 18.24 0.78 6.12
CA SER A 252 18.00 1.00 7.54
C SER A 252 17.11 -0.11 8.09
N SER A 253 17.53 -0.73 9.17
CA SER A 253 16.90 -1.89 9.84
C SER A 253 15.46 -1.70 10.36
N ILE A 254 14.78 -0.61 9.98
CA ILE A 254 13.49 -0.18 10.53
C ILE A 254 12.36 -1.17 10.20
N PHE A 255 12.45 -1.88 9.07
CA PHE A 255 11.43 -2.87 8.67
C PHE A 255 11.78 -4.33 9.01
N ASN A 256 13.00 -4.63 9.48
CA ASN A 256 13.39 -6.02 9.77
C ASN A 256 12.81 -6.56 11.08
N ASN A 257 12.27 -5.71 11.95
CA ASN A 257 11.87 -6.10 13.32
C ASN A 257 10.36 -6.17 13.57
N SER A 258 9.48 -5.99 12.57
CA SER A 258 8.04 -5.81 12.84
C SER A 258 7.07 -6.73 12.10
N VAL A 259 7.54 -7.64 11.24
CA VAL A 259 6.64 -8.60 10.59
C VAL A 259 7.37 -9.94 10.43
N ILE A 260 7.36 -10.73 11.50
CA ILE A 260 7.44 -12.19 11.37
C ILE A 260 5.97 -12.63 11.42
N ILE A 261 5.39 -12.84 10.24
CA ILE A 261 4.17 -13.63 10.08
C ILE A 261 4.61 -15.09 9.98
#